data_AF-A0A7K4DF09-F1
#
_entry.id   AF-A0A7K4DF09-F1
#
_cell.length_a   1.000
_cell.length_b   1.000
_cell.length_c   1.000
_cell.angle_alpha   90.00
_cell.angle_beta   90.00
_cell.angle_gamma   90.00
#
_symmetry.space_group_name_H-M   'P 1'
#
loop_
_entity.id
_entity.type
_entity.pdbx_description
1 polymer ?
#
loop_
_entity_poly.entity_id
_entity_poly.type
_entity_poly.pdbx_seq_one_letter_code
_entity_poly.pdbx_strand_id
1 'polypeptide(L)'
;MIFPPHCKYVGMVTGTPSGNQVYFLSRYLIQETDGGLEVLEVETDPGGTGLMREVLSTRVLATGDEVCRYPEAVNVHDRTCLVTAALKSGCRCTVFSGHGGQTTFVLDPDISEFLHIHVYDVIPPRPHLSATLHDLEGTGLFGDLEIVFEHHVRDIREIEADVYPCRAAGFPRTLDSDPFQSGDRVAGCLTARELVRECYGEEIVVESTCPLDAVRSEPFIARCCRSERGGIRNWNGMFGAVVHWGASPRDIAEAIIQVTAAWREQNGEGRDR
;
A
#
# COMPACT_ATOMS: atom_id res chain seq x y z
N MET A 1 -6.88 2.43 -16.64
CA MET A 1 -7.38 1.09 -16.26
C MET A 1 -8.91 1.08 -16.08
N ILE A 2 -9.62 -0.04 -16.33
CA ILE A 2 -11.00 -0.26 -15.84
C ILE A 2 -10.98 -1.38 -14.80
N PHE A 3 -11.33 -1.03 -13.56
CA PHE A 3 -11.46 -1.97 -12.45
C PHE A 3 -12.70 -1.63 -11.63
N PRO A 4 -13.78 -2.44 -11.68
CA PRO A 4 -15.00 -2.19 -10.93
C PRO A 4 -14.72 -1.91 -9.45
N PRO A 5 -15.34 -0.86 -8.86
CA PRO A 5 -15.07 -0.49 -7.47
C PRO A 5 -15.53 -1.55 -6.47
N HIS A 6 -16.44 -2.43 -6.88
CA HIS A 6 -16.86 -3.60 -6.12
C HIS A 6 -17.42 -4.67 -7.05
N CYS A 7 -17.22 -5.94 -6.72
CA CYS A 7 -17.77 -7.08 -7.47
C CYS A 7 -19.31 -7.09 -7.59
N LYS A 8 -20.05 -6.31 -6.78
CA LYS A 8 -21.52 -6.20 -6.86
C LYS A 8 -22.00 -5.48 -8.12
N TYR A 9 -21.09 -4.75 -8.77
CA TYR A 9 -21.36 -4.08 -10.05
C TYR A 9 -21.10 -4.99 -11.26
N VAL A 10 -20.65 -6.24 -11.02
CA VAL A 10 -20.26 -7.20 -12.05
C VAL A 10 -21.20 -8.41 -12.00
N GLY A 11 -21.96 -8.63 -13.08
CA GLY A 11 -22.77 -9.83 -13.26
C GLY A 11 -22.01 -10.90 -14.05
N MET A 12 -22.17 -12.17 -13.67
CA MET A 12 -21.74 -13.30 -14.51
C MET A 12 -22.96 -13.86 -15.22
N VAL A 13 -22.87 -14.02 -16.54
CA VAL A 13 -23.97 -14.43 -17.41
C VAL A 13 -23.59 -15.74 -18.10
N THR A 14 -24.21 -16.83 -17.67
CA THR A 14 -24.11 -18.15 -18.32
C THR A 14 -25.43 -18.41 -19.06
N GLY A 15 -25.57 -17.83 -20.25
CA GLY A 15 -26.82 -17.81 -21.02
C GLY A 15 -27.78 -16.69 -20.60
N THR A 16 -29.00 -16.64 -21.16
CA THR A 16 -29.99 -15.58 -20.89
C THR A 16 -31.15 -16.09 -20.02
N PRO A 17 -31.04 -16.11 -18.68
CA PRO A 17 -32.13 -16.57 -17.82
C PRO A 17 -33.30 -15.57 -17.72
N SER A 18 -33.15 -14.30 -18.12
CA SER A 18 -34.20 -13.26 -17.95
C SER A 18 -34.23 -12.19 -19.06
N GLY A 19 -33.97 -12.57 -20.32
CA GLY A 19 -34.03 -11.63 -21.45
C GLY A 19 -33.00 -10.50 -21.38
N ASN A 20 -33.37 -9.29 -21.83
CA ASN A 20 -32.50 -8.10 -21.88
C ASN A 20 -32.51 -7.31 -20.55
N GLN A 21 -32.34 -8.01 -19.43
CA GLN A 21 -32.37 -7.42 -18.09
C GLN A 21 -31.19 -7.87 -17.22
N VAL A 22 -30.73 -6.98 -16.34
CA VAL A 22 -29.63 -7.22 -15.38
C VAL A 22 -30.02 -6.77 -13.97
N TYR A 23 -29.27 -7.17 -12.95
CA TYR A 23 -29.52 -6.67 -11.59
C TYR A 23 -29.29 -5.16 -11.51
N PHE A 24 -30.03 -4.48 -10.64
CA PHE A 24 -30.04 -3.02 -10.48
C PHE A 24 -28.69 -2.33 -10.18
N LEU A 25 -27.69 -3.09 -9.71
CA LEU A 25 -26.32 -2.59 -9.52
C LEU A 25 -25.39 -2.95 -10.68
N SER A 26 -25.78 -3.80 -11.62
CA SER A 26 -24.89 -4.26 -12.68
C SER A 26 -24.51 -3.09 -13.58
N ARG A 27 -23.20 -2.83 -13.68
CA ARG A 27 -22.59 -1.92 -14.66
C ARG A 27 -21.73 -2.67 -15.66
N TYR A 28 -21.32 -3.88 -15.29
CA TYR A 28 -20.53 -4.75 -16.14
C TYR A 28 -21.11 -6.15 -16.14
N LEU A 29 -20.96 -6.85 -17.26
CA LEU A 29 -21.27 -8.27 -17.40
C LEU A 29 -20.05 -9.02 -17.90
N ILE A 30 -19.89 -10.24 -17.42
CA ILE A 30 -18.94 -11.21 -17.96
C ILE A 30 -19.77 -12.35 -18.51
N GLN A 31 -19.60 -12.65 -19.79
CA GLN A 31 -20.34 -13.67 -20.52
C GLN A 31 -19.40 -14.76 -21.01
N GLU A 32 -19.85 -16.02 -20.91
CA GLU A 32 -19.23 -17.13 -21.63
C GLU A 32 -19.91 -17.28 -23.00
N THR A 33 -19.12 -17.19 -24.06
CA THR A 33 -19.56 -17.35 -25.45
C THR A 33 -18.80 -18.50 -26.12
N ASP A 34 -19.25 -18.94 -27.30
CA ASP A 34 -18.52 -19.91 -28.12
C ASP A 34 -17.10 -19.44 -28.49
N GLY A 35 -16.89 -18.12 -28.53
CA GLY A 35 -15.60 -17.48 -28.79
C GLY A 35 -14.72 -17.25 -27.56
N GLY A 36 -15.16 -17.69 -26.37
CA GLY A 36 -14.48 -17.46 -25.09
C GLY A 36 -15.19 -16.44 -24.21
N LEU A 37 -14.47 -15.89 -23.24
CA LEU A 37 -15.02 -14.89 -22.32
C LEU A 37 -15.17 -13.53 -23.01
N GLU A 38 -16.27 -12.86 -22.71
CA GLU A 38 -16.54 -11.48 -23.14
C GLU A 38 -16.86 -10.62 -21.92
N VAL A 39 -16.27 -9.42 -21.86
CA VAL A 39 -16.53 -8.43 -20.82
C VAL A 39 -17.25 -7.25 -21.44
N LEU A 40 -18.42 -6.91 -20.90
CA LEU A 40 -19.32 -5.89 -21.37
C LEU A 40 -19.51 -4.81 -20.30
N GLU A 41 -19.65 -3.58 -20.72
CA GLU A 41 -20.30 -2.52 -19.93
C GLU A 41 -21.76 -2.42 -20.33
N VAL A 42 -22.64 -2.21 -19.36
CA VAL A 42 -24.09 -2.12 -19.56
C VAL A 42 -24.63 -0.80 -19.05
N GLU A 43 -25.47 -0.17 -19.85
CA GLU A 43 -26.26 0.98 -19.47
C GLU A 43 -27.69 0.51 -19.18
N THR A 44 -28.19 0.80 -17.98
CA THR A 44 -29.53 0.38 -17.54
C THR A 44 -30.49 1.55 -17.42
N ASP A 45 -31.78 1.32 -17.63
CA ASP A 45 -32.81 2.36 -17.50
C ASP A 45 -32.80 3.00 -16.10
N PRO A 46 -32.47 4.31 -15.98
CA PRO A 46 -32.47 5.00 -14.69
C PRO A 46 -33.87 5.17 -14.10
N GLY A 47 -34.93 5.12 -14.92
CA GLY A 47 -36.33 5.15 -14.49
C GLY A 47 -36.87 3.79 -14.03
N GLY A 48 -36.12 2.71 -14.25
CA GLY A 48 -36.52 1.37 -13.87
C GLY A 48 -36.74 1.23 -12.36
N THR A 49 -37.70 0.38 -11.96
CA THR A 49 -37.98 0.06 -10.56
C THR A 49 -37.83 -1.45 -10.29
N GLY A 50 -37.52 -1.84 -9.05
CA GLY A 50 -37.33 -3.25 -8.67
C GLY A 50 -35.88 -3.76 -8.76
N LEU A 51 -35.70 -5.08 -8.70
CA LEU A 51 -34.38 -5.74 -8.64
C LEU A 51 -33.72 -5.90 -10.02
N MET A 52 -34.51 -6.06 -11.06
CA MET A 52 -34.05 -6.17 -12.44
C MET A 52 -34.19 -4.81 -13.12
N ARG A 53 -33.27 -4.51 -14.04
CA ARG A 53 -33.27 -3.31 -14.87
C ARG A 53 -33.17 -3.71 -16.32
N GLU A 54 -33.94 -3.04 -17.15
CA GLU A 54 -33.80 -3.14 -18.60
C GLU A 54 -32.44 -2.57 -19.03
N VAL A 55 -31.75 -3.30 -19.90
CA VAL A 55 -30.50 -2.85 -20.51
C VAL A 55 -30.83 -2.00 -21.73
N LEU A 56 -30.49 -0.72 -21.68
CA LEU A 56 -30.70 0.23 -22.79
C LEU A 56 -29.63 0.06 -23.87
N SER A 57 -28.39 -0.17 -23.46
CA SER A 57 -27.25 -0.33 -24.36
C SER A 57 -26.17 -1.21 -23.74
N THR A 58 -25.35 -1.83 -24.59
CA THR A 58 -24.16 -2.58 -24.19
C THR A 58 -22.95 -2.10 -24.98
N ARG A 59 -21.79 -2.08 -24.33
CA ARG A 59 -20.49 -1.79 -24.94
C ARG A 59 -19.54 -2.93 -24.64
N VAL A 60 -19.02 -3.56 -25.69
CA VAL A 60 -17.97 -4.59 -25.57
C VAL A 60 -16.66 -3.92 -25.14
N LEU A 61 -16.08 -4.41 -24.04
CA LEU A 61 -14.82 -3.90 -23.51
C LEU A 61 -13.62 -4.77 -23.92
N ALA A 62 -13.78 -6.10 -23.86
CA ALA A 62 -12.79 -7.09 -24.28
C ALA A 62 -13.46 -8.42 -24.62
N THR A 63 -12.89 -9.18 -25.56
CA THR A 63 -13.42 -10.49 -25.99
C THR A 63 -12.33 -11.51 -26.27
N GLY A 64 -12.70 -12.80 -26.25
CA GLY A 64 -11.90 -13.86 -26.83
C GLY A 64 -10.49 -13.95 -26.25
N ASP A 65 -9.49 -13.78 -27.09
CA ASP A 65 -8.07 -13.86 -26.73
C ASP A 65 -7.56 -12.67 -25.90
N GLU A 66 -8.30 -11.56 -25.85
CA GLU A 66 -7.99 -10.43 -24.97
C GLU A 66 -8.28 -10.73 -23.49
N VAL A 67 -9.15 -11.72 -23.21
CA VAL A 67 -9.67 -12.03 -21.88
C VAL A 67 -9.12 -13.36 -21.39
N CYS A 68 -8.50 -13.35 -20.22
CA CYS A 68 -8.13 -14.59 -19.54
C CYS A 68 -8.73 -14.70 -18.14
N ARG A 69 -8.90 -15.93 -17.69
CA ARG A 69 -9.36 -16.24 -16.33
C ARG A 69 -8.15 -16.47 -15.44
N TYR A 70 -8.07 -15.74 -14.34
CA TYR A 70 -7.08 -16.04 -13.32
C TYR A 70 -7.39 -17.42 -12.71
N PRO A 71 -6.40 -18.32 -12.60
CA PRO A 71 -6.68 -19.73 -12.33
C PRO A 71 -7.08 -20.02 -10.87
N GLU A 72 -6.62 -19.19 -9.93
CA GLU A 72 -6.83 -19.41 -8.51
C GLU A 72 -7.95 -18.52 -7.95
N ALA A 73 -8.60 -18.97 -6.89
CA ALA A 73 -9.53 -18.14 -6.15
C ALA A 73 -8.76 -17.07 -5.35
N VAL A 74 -9.30 -15.85 -5.31
CA VAL A 74 -8.60 -14.68 -4.73
C VAL A 74 -9.43 -13.94 -3.69
N ASN A 75 -8.77 -13.09 -2.89
CA ASN A 75 -9.46 -12.04 -2.15
C ASN A 75 -9.84 -10.90 -3.11
N VAL A 76 -11.11 -10.80 -3.50
CA VAL A 76 -11.59 -9.77 -4.44
C VAL A 76 -11.55 -8.34 -3.91
N HIS A 77 -11.31 -8.17 -2.61
CA HIS A 77 -11.11 -6.88 -1.98
C HIS A 77 -9.65 -6.40 -2.03
N ASP A 78 -8.71 -7.29 -2.38
CA ASP A 78 -7.29 -6.94 -2.49
C ASP A 78 -6.95 -6.40 -3.88
N ARG A 79 -7.31 -5.15 -4.10
CA ARG A 79 -7.18 -4.45 -5.38
C ARG A 79 -5.73 -4.40 -5.86
N THR A 80 -4.77 -4.16 -4.97
CA THR A 80 -3.34 -4.14 -5.31
C THR A 80 -2.86 -5.50 -5.80
N CYS A 81 -3.25 -6.57 -5.11
CA CYS A 81 -2.95 -7.94 -5.55
C CYS A 81 -3.59 -8.26 -6.91
N LEU A 82 -4.87 -7.90 -7.12
CA LEU A 82 -5.58 -8.16 -8.38
C LEU A 82 -4.95 -7.43 -9.57
N VAL A 83 -4.61 -6.15 -9.44
CA VAL A 83 -3.94 -5.39 -10.52
C VAL A 83 -2.55 -5.98 -10.81
N THR A 84 -1.80 -6.34 -9.78
CA THR A 84 -0.48 -6.98 -9.94
C THR A 84 -0.58 -8.33 -10.63
N ALA A 85 -1.58 -9.14 -10.29
CA ALA A 85 -1.85 -10.42 -10.94
C ALA A 85 -2.27 -10.24 -12.41
N ALA A 86 -3.10 -9.23 -12.70
CA ALA A 86 -3.51 -8.90 -14.06
C ALA A 86 -2.33 -8.42 -14.92
N LEU A 87 -1.42 -7.61 -14.38
CA LEU A 87 -0.18 -7.23 -15.08
C LEU A 87 0.67 -8.44 -15.45
N LYS A 88 0.77 -9.42 -14.53
CA LYS A 88 1.56 -10.64 -14.73
C LYS A 88 0.92 -11.65 -15.69
N SER A 89 -0.40 -11.60 -15.87
CA SER A 89 -1.10 -12.52 -16.78
C SER A 89 -0.74 -12.27 -18.24
N GLY A 90 -0.35 -11.04 -18.59
CA GLY A 90 -0.08 -10.60 -19.95
C GLY A 90 -1.33 -10.45 -20.82
N CYS A 91 -2.52 -10.66 -20.26
CA CYS A 91 -3.79 -10.46 -20.94
C CYS A 91 -4.24 -9.01 -20.81
N ARG A 92 -4.96 -8.51 -21.82
CA ARG A 92 -5.55 -7.18 -21.76
C ARG A 92 -6.64 -7.07 -20.68
N CYS A 93 -7.43 -8.13 -20.51
CA CYS A 93 -8.42 -8.25 -19.44
C CYS A 93 -8.19 -9.54 -18.65
N THR A 94 -8.13 -9.44 -17.32
CA THR A 94 -8.06 -10.61 -16.43
C THR A 94 -9.33 -10.68 -15.58
N VAL A 95 -10.07 -11.78 -15.69
CA VAL A 95 -11.25 -12.09 -14.88
C VAL A 95 -10.84 -12.90 -13.64
N PHE A 96 -11.30 -12.47 -12.48
CA PHE A 96 -11.00 -13.07 -11.19
C PHE A 96 -12.25 -13.65 -10.54
N SER A 97 -12.09 -14.80 -9.90
CA SER A 97 -13.13 -15.42 -9.07
C SER A 97 -12.71 -15.39 -7.60
N GLY A 98 -13.56 -14.83 -6.75
CA GLY A 98 -13.36 -14.77 -5.32
C GLY A 98 -13.62 -16.11 -4.64
N HIS A 99 -13.08 -16.29 -3.43
CA HIS A 99 -13.35 -17.49 -2.62
C HIS A 99 -14.83 -17.75 -2.36
N GLY A 100 -15.68 -16.71 -2.37
CA GLY A 100 -17.14 -16.82 -2.23
C GLY A 100 -17.90 -16.90 -3.56
N GLY A 101 -17.21 -17.11 -4.69
CA GLY A 101 -17.81 -17.16 -6.03
C GLY A 101 -18.13 -15.79 -6.63
N GLN A 102 -17.81 -14.69 -5.95
CA GLN A 102 -17.94 -13.35 -6.53
C GLN A 102 -17.00 -13.22 -7.72
N THR A 103 -17.40 -12.50 -8.76
CA THR A 103 -16.53 -12.28 -9.93
C THR A 103 -16.21 -10.80 -10.06
N THR A 104 -15.00 -10.49 -10.50
CA THR A 104 -14.58 -9.15 -10.90
C THR A 104 -13.57 -9.26 -12.04
N PHE A 105 -13.13 -8.14 -12.60
CA PHE A 105 -12.09 -8.12 -13.62
C PHE A 105 -11.21 -6.88 -13.48
N VAL A 106 -10.03 -6.95 -14.11
CA VAL A 106 -9.17 -5.80 -14.34
C VAL A 106 -8.88 -5.75 -15.85
N LEU A 107 -9.22 -4.64 -16.49
CA LEU A 107 -8.96 -4.36 -17.90
C LEU A 107 -7.91 -3.26 -18.01
N ASP A 108 -6.96 -3.44 -18.94
CA ASP A 108 -5.84 -2.53 -19.19
C ASP A 108 -5.15 -2.16 -17.85
N PRO A 109 -4.59 -3.18 -17.14
CA PRO A 109 -4.10 -2.99 -15.77
C PRO A 109 -2.93 -2.01 -15.73
N ASP A 110 -2.98 -1.07 -14.78
CA ASP A 110 -1.92 -0.09 -14.56
C ASP A 110 -1.77 0.15 -13.06
N ILE A 111 -0.65 -0.32 -12.49
CA ILE A 111 -0.36 -0.16 -11.07
C ILE A 111 0.16 1.24 -10.72
N SER A 112 0.61 2.01 -11.72
CA SER A 112 1.12 3.37 -11.49
C SER A 112 0.01 4.37 -11.15
N GLU A 113 -1.26 4.00 -11.37
CA GLU A 113 -2.43 4.76 -10.92
C GLU A 113 -2.64 4.67 -9.38
N PHE A 114 -1.96 3.75 -8.68
CA PHE A 114 -2.13 3.57 -7.23
C PHE A 114 -1.28 4.57 -6.45
N LEU A 115 -1.65 4.86 -5.20
CA LEU A 115 -0.88 5.77 -4.37
C LEU A 115 0.38 5.09 -3.83
N HIS A 116 1.55 5.62 -4.19
CA HIS A 116 2.83 5.14 -3.66
C HIS A 116 3.09 5.74 -2.27
N ILE A 117 3.23 4.89 -1.24
CA ILE A 117 3.63 5.28 0.11
C ILE A 117 5.09 4.91 0.34
N HIS A 118 5.92 5.92 0.60
CA HIS A 118 7.37 5.71 0.79
C HIS A 118 7.68 5.34 2.25
N VAL A 119 8.21 4.14 2.46
CA VAL A 119 8.53 3.57 3.77
C VAL A 119 10.01 3.78 4.07
N TYR A 120 10.34 4.61 5.06
CA TYR A 120 11.72 4.84 5.48
C TYR A 120 12.04 4.09 6.78
N ASP A 121 13.03 3.22 6.73
CA ASP A 121 13.45 2.39 7.87
C ASP A 121 14.97 2.15 7.86
N VAL A 122 15.48 1.49 8.91
CA VAL A 122 16.91 1.21 9.05
C VAL A 122 17.19 -0.22 9.52
N ILE A 123 18.38 -0.72 9.18
CA ILE A 123 18.99 -1.96 9.68
C ILE A 123 20.39 -1.67 10.23
N PRO A 124 20.98 -2.54 11.08
CA PRO A 124 20.44 -3.77 11.73
C PRO A 124 19.58 -3.49 12.99
N PRO A 125 18.89 -4.51 13.58
CA PRO A 125 18.91 -5.94 13.24
C PRO A 125 17.92 -6.35 12.14
N ARG A 126 16.72 -5.76 12.11
CA ARG A 126 15.67 -6.00 11.12
C ARG A 126 14.98 -4.67 10.85
N PRO A 127 14.60 -4.36 9.60
CA PRO A 127 13.84 -3.15 9.29
C PRO A 127 12.40 -3.39 9.72
N HIS A 128 12.12 -3.14 10.99
CA HIS A 128 10.87 -3.58 11.61
C HIS A 128 9.63 -2.91 11.02
N LEU A 129 9.66 -1.62 10.65
CA LEU A 129 8.53 -0.97 9.95
C LEU A 129 8.30 -1.65 8.59
N SER A 130 9.36 -1.73 7.80
CA SER A 130 9.31 -2.30 6.45
C SER A 130 8.79 -3.72 6.47
N ALA A 131 9.29 -4.53 7.39
CA ALA A 131 8.95 -5.94 7.46
C ALA A 131 7.54 -6.16 8.04
N THR A 132 7.11 -5.36 9.03
CA THR A 132 5.73 -5.41 9.52
C THR A 132 4.73 -4.99 8.44
N LEU A 133 5.05 -4.00 7.60
CA LEU A 133 4.20 -3.63 6.48
C LEU A 133 4.07 -4.76 5.44
N HIS A 134 5.17 -5.46 5.10
CA HIS A 134 5.10 -6.65 4.25
C HIS A 134 4.19 -7.74 4.84
N ASP A 135 4.35 -8.02 6.14
CA ASP A 135 3.54 -9.04 6.83
C ASP A 135 2.05 -8.66 6.81
N LEU A 136 1.72 -7.38 7.03
CA LEU A 136 0.34 -6.87 7.00
C LEU A 136 -0.24 -6.83 5.58
N GLU A 137 0.53 -6.38 4.59
CA GLU A 137 0.15 -6.37 3.18
C GLU A 137 -0.17 -7.79 2.70
N GLY A 138 0.63 -8.79 3.08
CA GLY A 138 0.39 -10.19 2.75
C GLY A 138 -0.92 -10.78 3.30
N THR A 139 -1.58 -10.10 4.24
CA THR A 139 -2.93 -10.49 4.70
C THR A 139 -4.06 -9.88 3.88
N GLY A 140 -3.76 -8.97 2.96
CA GLY A 140 -4.73 -8.17 2.21
C GLY A 140 -5.33 -7.01 3.02
N LEU A 141 -4.73 -6.64 4.17
CA LEU A 141 -5.27 -5.62 5.08
C LEU A 141 -5.44 -4.25 4.41
N PHE A 142 -4.54 -3.90 3.48
CA PHE A 142 -4.55 -2.62 2.76
C PHE A 142 -5.14 -2.74 1.36
N GLY A 143 -5.72 -3.90 1.03
CA GLY A 143 -6.10 -4.27 -0.31
C GLY A 143 -7.12 -3.33 -0.96
N ASP A 144 -7.98 -2.70 -0.17
CA ASP A 144 -8.98 -1.74 -0.64
C ASP A 144 -8.48 -0.30 -0.69
N LEU A 145 -7.27 -0.03 -0.18
CA LEU A 145 -6.71 1.31 -0.13
C LEU A 145 -6.11 1.76 -1.46
N GLU A 146 -5.90 0.88 -2.44
CA GLU A 146 -5.23 1.20 -3.72
C GLU A 146 -3.89 1.91 -3.51
N ILE A 147 -3.03 1.28 -2.69
CA ILE A 147 -1.70 1.77 -2.36
C ILE A 147 -0.63 0.76 -2.80
N VAL A 148 0.59 1.26 -2.95
CA VAL A 148 1.82 0.47 -3.15
C VAL A 148 2.87 0.99 -2.17
N PHE A 149 3.57 0.09 -1.48
CA PHE A 149 4.68 0.50 -0.61
C PHE A 149 6.01 0.54 -1.37
N GLU A 150 6.73 1.65 -1.24
CA GLU A 150 8.10 1.78 -1.70
C GLU A 150 9.06 1.78 -0.53
N HIS A 151 9.88 0.74 -0.41
CA HIS A 151 10.73 0.53 0.76
C HIS A 151 12.13 1.11 0.59
N HIS A 152 12.46 2.08 1.44
CA HIS A 152 13.75 2.77 1.54
C HIS A 152 14.42 2.38 2.86
N VAL A 153 15.18 1.29 2.84
CA VAL A 153 15.87 0.75 4.02
C VAL A 153 17.35 1.10 3.98
N ARG A 154 17.82 1.88 4.95
CA ARG A 154 19.24 2.25 5.07
C ARG A 154 19.96 1.32 6.05
N ASP A 155 21.15 0.88 5.66
CA ASP A 155 22.06 0.19 6.57
C ASP A 155 22.93 1.18 7.33
N ILE A 156 22.77 1.26 8.66
CA ILE A 156 23.54 2.20 9.46
C ILE A 156 25.00 1.78 9.62
N ARG A 157 25.35 0.54 9.29
CA ARG A 157 26.76 0.06 9.28
C ARG A 157 27.62 0.83 8.29
N GLU A 158 27.01 1.35 7.23
CA GLU A 158 27.68 2.16 6.19
C GLU A 158 28.25 3.48 6.74
N ILE A 159 27.85 3.88 7.95
CA ILE A 159 28.43 5.05 8.63
C ILE A 159 29.88 4.77 9.07
N GLU A 160 30.24 3.50 9.28
CA GLU A 160 31.57 3.10 9.79
C GLU A 160 31.92 3.81 11.12
N ALA A 161 30.94 3.86 12.03
CA ALA A 161 31.12 4.43 13.37
C ALA A 161 31.83 3.46 14.32
N ASP A 162 32.46 4.01 15.35
CA ASP A 162 33.07 3.25 16.45
C ASP A 162 32.03 2.85 17.50
N VAL A 163 30.99 3.67 17.66
CA VAL A 163 29.90 3.46 18.64
C VAL A 163 28.53 3.61 17.97
N TYR A 164 27.66 2.63 18.18
CA TYR A 164 26.33 2.55 17.54
C TYR A 164 25.17 2.70 18.54
N PRO A 165 23.91 2.88 18.06
CA PRO A 165 22.80 3.20 18.95
C PRO A 165 22.47 2.17 20.03
N CYS A 166 22.53 0.86 19.73
CA CYS A 166 22.00 -0.17 20.63
C CYS A 166 22.60 -1.56 20.38
N ARG A 167 22.80 -2.34 21.46
CA ARG A 167 23.32 -3.72 21.38
C ARG A 167 22.37 -4.70 20.70
N ALA A 168 21.07 -4.41 20.70
CA ALA A 168 20.06 -5.24 20.04
C ALA A 168 20.33 -5.40 18.53
N ALA A 169 21.06 -4.46 17.93
CA ALA A 169 21.51 -4.52 16.53
C ALA A 169 22.80 -5.33 16.32
N GLY A 170 23.36 -5.94 17.38
CA GLY A 170 24.55 -6.79 17.33
C GLY A 170 25.88 -6.04 17.39
N PHE A 171 25.86 -4.74 17.71
CA PHE A 171 27.08 -3.94 17.77
C PHE A 171 27.88 -4.16 19.06
N PRO A 172 29.23 -4.19 18.97
CA PRO A 172 30.09 -4.47 20.12
C PRO A 172 30.21 -3.28 21.08
N ARG A 173 30.13 -2.04 20.58
CA ARG A 173 30.17 -0.80 21.38
C ARG A 173 28.94 0.04 21.09
N THR A 174 28.21 0.43 22.14
CA THR A 174 26.93 1.12 21.97
C THR A 174 26.65 2.24 22.96
N LEU A 175 25.84 3.21 22.54
CA LEU A 175 25.47 4.41 23.32
C LEU A 175 24.87 4.08 24.69
N ASP A 176 24.10 2.99 24.77
CA ASP A 176 23.32 2.59 25.95
C ASP A 176 24.13 1.82 27.00
N SER A 177 25.33 1.34 26.64
CA SER A 177 26.04 0.33 27.44
C SER A 177 27.52 0.59 27.63
N ASP A 178 28.15 1.41 26.78
CA ASP A 178 29.60 1.57 26.72
C ASP A 178 30.00 3.05 26.83
N PRO A 179 31.10 3.37 27.54
CA PRO A 179 31.59 4.75 27.63
C PRO A 179 32.21 5.20 26.30
N PHE A 180 32.14 6.51 26.05
CA PHE A 180 32.82 7.12 24.91
C PHE A 180 34.28 7.45 25.21
N GLN A 181 35.08 7.42 24.16
CA GLN A 181 36.47 7.85 24.13
C GLN A 181 36.58 9.12 23.28
N SER A 182 37.54 9.99 23.60
CA SER A 182 37.83 11.16 22.77
C SER A 182 38.23 10.71 21.37
N GLY A 183 37.57 11.27 20.36
CA GLY A 183 37.78 10.91 18.95
C GLY A 183 36.88 9.80 18.41
N ASP A 184 36.02 9.18 19.25
CA ASP A 184 35.04 8.19 18.76
C ASP A 184 34.12 8.82 17.70
N ARG A 185 33.92 8.10 16.58
CA ARG A 185 32.82 8.37 15.64
C ARG A 185 31.56 7.70 16.15
N VAL A 186 30.50 8.46 16.35
CA VAL A 186 29.27 7.95 16.95
C VAL A 186 28.14 7.96 15.92
N ALA A 187 27.46 6.84 15.74
CA ALA A 187 26.24 6.75 14.95
C ALA A 187 25.02 6.86 15.86
N GLY A 188 24.11 7.79 15.58
CA GLY A 188 22.90 7.96 16.38
C GLY A 188 21.95 9.04 15.90
N CYS A 189 20.69 8.97 16.35
CA CYS A 189 19.69 9.98 16.03
C CYS A 189 19.83 11.20 16.94
N LEU A 190 18.85 12.12 16.89
CA LEU A 190 18.85 13.29 17.77
C LEU A 190 18.96 12.95 19.26
N THR A 191 18.36 11.84 19.72
CA THR A 191 18.48 11.40 21.11
C THR A 191 19.92 11.07 21.49
N ALA A 192 20.68 10.46 20.58
CA ALA A 192 22.10 10.19 20.78
C ALA A 192 22.91 11.49 20.88
N ARG A 193 22.60 12.47 20.02
CA ARG A 193 23.24 13.79 20.04
C ARG A 193 23.04 14.52 21.35
N GLU A 194 21.82 14.50 21.89
CA GLU A 194 21.53 15.12 23.19
C GLU A 194 22.25 14.38 24.32
N LEU A 195 22.20 13.04 24.35
CA LEU A 195 22.91 12.23 25.35
C LEU A 195 24.42 12.52 25.37
N VAL A 196 25.05 12.49 24.20
CA VAL A 196 26.48 12.76 24.05
C VAL A 196 26.80 14.17 24.53
N ARG A 197 26.00 15.17 24.13
CA ARG A 197 26.19 16.56 24.53
C ARG A 197 26.08 16.76 26.04
N GLU A 198 25.07 16.16 26.67
CA GLU A 198 24.81 16.31 28.10
C GLU A 198 25.86 15.60 28.97
N CYS A 199 26.30 14.40 28.56
CA CYS A 199 27.19 13.58 29.38
C CYS A 199 28.68 13.76 29.04
N TYR A 200 29.03 14.21 27.84
CA TYR A 200 30.40 14.21 27.32
C TYR A 200 30.81 15.50 26.59
N GLY A 201 29.90 16.47 26.47
CA GLY A 201 30.17 17.77 25.83
C GLY A 201 30.10 17.73 24.30
N GLU A 202 30.65 18.76 23.64
CA GLU A 202 30.47 19.01 22.20
C GLU A 202 31.62 18.48 21.32
N GLU A 203 32.62 17.80 21.90
CA GLU A 203 33.80 17.31 21.16
C GLU A 203 33.52 16.06 20.31
N ILE A 204 32.44 15.33 20.60
CA ILE A 204 32.09 14.09 19.91
C ILE A 204 31.07 14.38 18.80
N VAL A 205 31.43 14.00 17.57
CA VAL A 205 30.54 14.14 16.41
C VAL A 205 29.63 12.92 16.30
N VAL A 206 28.33 13.18 16.16
CA VAL A 206 27.33 12.13 15.97
C VAL A 206 26.76 12.20 14.55
N GLU A 207 26.95 11.12 13.80
CA GLU A 207 26.42 10.93 12.45
C GLU A 207 25.00 10.35 12.51
N SER A 208 24.07 10.97 11.78
CA SER A 208 22.65 10.64 11.92
C SER A 208 22.28 9.28 11.33
N THR A 209 21.62 8.48 12.17
CA THR A 209 20.95 7.23 11.79
C THR A 209 19.43 7.38 11.65
N CYS A 210 18.89 8.60 11.76
CA CYS A 210 17.44 8.80 11.82
C CYS A 210 16.78 8.50 10.47
N PRO A 211 15.77 7.59 10.39
CA PRO A 211 15.03 7.34 9.15
C PRO A 211 14.37 8.62 8.60
N LEU A 212 13.97 9.53 9.49
CA LEU A 212 13.36 10.80 9.12
C LEU A 212 14.30 11.74 8.33
N ASP A 213 15.61 11.64 8.51
CA ASP A 213 16.57 12.45 7.76
C ASP A 213 16.74 11.95 6.32
N ALA A 214 16.31 10.71 6.04
CA ALA A 214 16.34 10.08 4.72
C ALA A 214 15.08 10.34 3.89
N VAL A 215 14.03 10.96 4.45
CA VAL A 215 12.77 11.24 3.74
C VAL A 215 13.00 12.17 2.55
N ARG A 216 12.59 11.73 1.35
CA ARG A 216 12.73 12.49 0.09
C ARG A 216 11.47 12.51 -0.78
N SER A 217 10.47 11.68 -0.46
CA SER A 217 9.23 11.56 -1.23
C SER A 217 8.01 11.48 -0.30
N GLU A 218 6.83 11.83 -0.82
CA GLU A 218 5.55 11.86 -0.09
C GLU A 218 4.45 11.14 -0.86
N PRO A 219 3.41 10.62 -0.17
CA PRO A 219 3.32 10.50 1.28
C PRO A 219 4.30 9.46 1.83
N PHE A 220 4.86 9.71 3.01
CA PHE A 220 5.81 8.78 3.64
C PHE A 220 5.30 8.18 4.95
N ILE A 221 5.93 7.09 5.38
CA ILE A 221 5.89 6.60 6.76
C ILE A 221 7.30 6.31 7.26
N ALA A 222 7.59 6.71 8.49
CA ALA A 222 8.90 6.50 9.12
C ALA A 222 8.78 6.31 10.63
N ARG A 223 9.86 5.81 11.26
CA ARG A 223 9.91 5.59 12.72
C ARG A 223 10.70 6.65 13.49
N CYS A 224 10.21 6.99 14.69
CA CYS A 224 10.89 7.89 15.62
C CYS A 224 10.72 7.43 17.08
N CYS A 225 11.76 7.59 17.92
CA CYS A 225 11.72 7.17 19.35
C CYS A 225 11.13 8.23 20.26
N ARG A 226 10.87 9.40 19.69
CA ARG A 226 10.27 10.54 20.35
C ARG A 226 8.79 10.54 20.01
N SER A 227 7.96 10.10 20.96
CA SER A 227 6.52 9.96 20.76
C SER A 227 5.85 11.29 20.45
N GLU A 228 6.38 12.41 20.95
CA GLU A 228 5.93 13.76 20.63
C GLU A 228 6.17 14.13 19.15
N ARG A 229 6.96 13.33 18.43
CA ARG A 229 7.16 13.48 16.99
C ARG A 229 6.22 12.62 16.14
N GLY A 230 5.41 11.78 16.77
CA GLY A 230 4.49 10.87 16.10
C GLY A 230 3.26 11.56 15.47
N GLY A 231 2.52 10.79 14.68
CA GLY A 231 1.29 11.21 14.01
C GLY A 231 1.49 11.69 12.57
N ILE A 232 0.39 12.08 11.93
CA ILE A 232 0.39 12.68 10.59
C ILE A 232 0.95 14.10 10.67
N ARG A 233 1.92 14.41 9.82
CA ARG A 233 2.58 15.71 9.83
C ARG A 233 3.40 15.99 8.57
N ASN A 234 3.86 17.23 8.48
CA ASN A 234 4.95 17.60 7.59
C ASN A 234 6.30 17.44 8.29
N TRP A 235 7.24 16.80 7.61
CA TRP A 235 8.63 16.65 8.02
C TRP A 235 9.55 17.12 6.91
N ASN A 236 10.38 18.14 7.17
CA ASN A 236 11.26 18.77 6.17
C ASN A 236 10.53 19.14 4.85
N GLY A 237 9.27 19.59 4.95
CA GLY A 237 8.44 19.96 3.80
C GLY A 237 7.71 18.80 3.11
N MET A 238 7.92 17.55 3.55
CA MET A 238 7.25 16.37 3.01
C MET A 238 6.10 15.94 3.92
N PHE A 239 4.96 15.56 3.36
CA PHE A 239 3.82 15.05 4.12
C PHE A 239 3.93 13.55 4.41
N GLY A 240 3.58 13.13 5.62
CA GLY A 240 3.58 11.71 5.97
C GLY A 240 3.14 11.40 7.38
N ALA A 241 3.39 10.17 7.80
CA ALA A 241 3.15 9.68 9.15
C ALA A 241 4.45 9.27 9.86
N VAL A 242 4.53 9.59 11.15
CA VAL A 242 5.62 9.15 12.01
C VAL A 242 5.05 8.23 13.08
N VAL A 243 5.57 7.02 13.19
CA VAL A 243 5.16 6.04 14.20
C VAL A 243 6.28 5.80 15.20
N HIS A 244 5.92 5.46 16.44
CA HIS A 244 6.90 5.24 17.50
C HIS A 244 7.73 3.96 17.26
N TRP A 245 8.95 3.83 17.82
CA TRP A 245 9.68 2.55 17.73
C TRP A 245 8.93 1.40 18.43
N GLY A 246 8.17 1.69 19.47
CA GLY A 246 7.31 0.71 20.13
C GLY A 246 5.93 0.52 19.48
N ALA A 247 5.66 1.10 18.31
CA ALA A 247 4.37 0.97 17.65
C ALA A 247 4.05 -0.49 17.32
N SER A 248 2.83 -0.92 17.64
CA SER A 248 2.33 -2.25 17.29
C SER A 248 1.98 -2.33 15.80
N PRO A 249 1.80 -3.54 15.23
CA PRO A 249 1.28 -3.69 13.86
C PRO A 249 -0.05 -2.96 13.64
N ARG A 250 -0.90 -2.89 14.67
CA ARG A 250 -2.16 -2.13 14.63
C ARG A 250 -1.90 -0.63 14.48
N ASP A 251 -1.01 -0.06 15.30
CA ASP A 251 -0.68 1.38 15.24
C ASP A 251 -0.09 1.76 13.87
N ILE A 252 0.74 0.88 13.31
CA ILE A 252 1.31 1.04 11.96
C ILE A 252 0.20 1.02 10.89
N ALA A 253 -0.71 0.04 10.95
CA ALA A 253 -1.83 -0.05 10.02
C ALA A 253 -2.77 1.17 10.10
N GLU A 254 -3.10 1.63 11.31
CA GLU A 254 -3.91 2.82 11.53
C GLU A 254 -3.22 4.07 10.95
N ALA A 255 -1.90 4.20 11.12
CA ALA A 255 -1.14 5.31 10.52
C ALA A 255 -1.18 5.29 8.99
N ILE A 256 -1.10 4.12 8.35
CA ILE A 256 -1.24 3.97 6.89
C ILE A 256 -2.63 4.40 6.41
N ILE A 257 -3.68 3.92 7.07
CA ILE A 257 -5.06 4.29 6.71
C ILE A 257 -5.25 5.80 6.84
N GLN A 258 -4.78 6.38 7.93
CA GLN A 258 -4.90 7.81 8.21
C GLN A 258 -4.12 8.68 7.22
N VAL A 259 -2.85 8.35 6.94
CA VAL A 259 -2.03 9.13 6.00
C VAL A 259 -2.57 9.04 4.57
N THR A 260 -3.07 7.86 4.17
CA THR A 260 -3.71 7.65 2.86
C THR A 260 -4.96 8.53 2.71
N ALA A 261 -5.85 8.50 3.72
CA ALA A 261 -7.06 9.30 3.70
C ALA A 261 -6.75 10.81 3.68
N ALA A 262 -5.83 11.26 4.52
CA ALA A 262 -5.45 12.66 4.61
C ALA A 262 -4.75 13.16 3.33
N TRP A 263 -3.91 12.34 2.71
CA TRP A 263 -3.28 12.66 1.42
C TRP A 263 -4.33 12.86 0.33
N ARG A 264 -5.28 11.93 0.20
CA ARG A 264 -6.36 12.01 -0.79
C ARG A 264 -7.27 13.20 -0.57
N GLU A 265 -7.58 13.52 0.68
CA GLU A 265 -8.40 14.70 1.01
C GLU A 265 -7.70 16.00 0.57
N GLN A 266 -6.39 16.13 0.82
CA GLN A 266 -5.60 17.30 0.43
C GLN A 266 -5.48 17.44 -1.09
N ASN A 267 -5.41 16.32 -1.82
CA ASN A 267 -5.25 16.30 -3.28
C ASN A 267 -6.58 16.17 -4.06
N GLY A 268 -7.73 16.16 -3.36
CA GLY A 268 -9.05 16.12 -3.99
C GLY A 268 -9.50 14.75 -4.52
N GLU A 269 -8.79 13.67 -4.21
CA GLU A 269 -9.01 12.30 -4.74
C GLU A 269 -10.17 11.53 -4.08
N GLY A 270 -11.04 12.20 -3.31
CA GLY A 270 -12.14 11.57 -2.57
C GLY A 270 -13.52 12.22 -2.75
N ARG A 271 -13.67 13.18 -3.68
CA ARG A 271 -14.93 13.92 -3.86
C ARG A 271 -15.96 13.26 -4.77
N ASP A 272 -15.54 12.29 -5.61
CA ASP A 272 -16.39 11.71 -6.65
C ASP A 272 -16.48 10.16 -6.64
N ARG A 273 -16.15 9.50 -5.52
CA ARG A 273 -16.31 8.03 -5.36
C ARG A 273 -17.55 7.65 -4.56
#